data_AF-A0A0Q9NXP6-F1
#
_entry.id   AF-A0A0Q9NXP6-F1
#
_cell.length_a   1.000
_cell.length_b   1.000
_cell.length_c   1.000
_cell.angle_alpha   90.00
_cell.angle_beta   90.00
_cell.angle_gamma   90.00
#
_symmetry.space_group_name_H-M   'P 1'
#
loop_
_entity.id
_entity.type
_entity.pdbx_description
1 polymer ?
#
loop_
_entity_poly.entity_id
_entity_poly.type
_entity_poly.pdbx_seq_one_letter_code
_entity_poly.pdbx_strand_id
1 'polypeptide(L)' 'MSLPGMEPGRSSSFQIDNSRTDRSEGWSVLVSGPSSHVLDPDMLTDLWGQTMAEPWAGGKRNLFIRIHAATVTGRHVHLA' A
#
# COMPACT_ATOMS: atom_id res chain seq x y z
N MET A 1 -12.55 -27.49 3.48
CA MET A 1 -13.70 -27.23 2.60
C MET A 1 -13.63 -25.75 2.22
N SER A 2 -13.16 -25.42 1.02
CA SER A 2 -13.15 -24.03 0.53
C SER A 2 -14.52 -23.70 -0.06
N LEU A 3 -15.07 -22.56 0.32
CA LEU A 3 -16.33 -22.05 -0.24
C LEU A 3 -16.07 -21.50 -1.66
N PRO A 4 -16.95 -21.79 -2.64
CA PRO A 4 -16.84 -21.20 -3.97
C PRO A 4 -16.95 -19.67 -3.88
N GLY A 5 -15.94 -18.96 -4.38
CA GLY A 5 -15.84 -17.50 -4.35
C GLY A 5 -14.85 -16.91 -3.35
N MET A 6 -14.28 -17.72 -2.45
CA MET A 6 -13.18 -17.30 -1.59
C MET A 6 -11.85 -17.80 -2.17
N GLU A 7 -11.33 -17.06 -3.16
CA GLU A 7 -9.89 -17.07 -3.40
C GLU A 7 -9.22 -16.67 -2.07
N PRO A 8 -8.15 -17.34 -1.59
CA PRO A 8 -7.42 -16.86 -0.41
C PRO A 8 -7.10 -15.39 -0.66
N GLY A 9 -7.71 -14.50 0.13
CA GLY A 9 -7.70 -13.07 -0.16
C GLY A 9 -6.28 -12.62 -0.42
N ARG A 10 -5.97 -12.19 -1.66
CA ARG A 10 -4.59 -11.88 -2.05
C ARG A 10 -4.02 -10.92 -1.03
N SER A 11 -3.00 -11.37 -0.29
CA SER A 11 -2.33 -10.50 0.66
C SER A 11 -1.29 -9.69 -0.08
N SER A 12 -1.25 -8.41 0.23
CA SER A 12 -0.28 -7.48 -0.32
C SER A 12 0.44 -6.78 0.81
N SER A 13 1.66 -6.33 0.53
CA SER A 13 2.43 -5.50 1.44
C SER A 13 2.84 -4.20 0.75
N PHE A 14 2.86 -3.12 1.52
CA PHE A 14 3.30 -1.80 1.08
C PHE A 14 4.36 -1.29 2.06
N GLN A 15 5.49 -0.83 1.51
CA GLN A 15 6.60 -0.29 2.27
C GLN A 15 6.87 1.15 1.86
N ILE A 16 7.13 1.98 2.86
CA ILE A 16 7.81 3.28 2.69
C ILE A 16 9.02 3.33 3.61
N ASP A 17 10.04 4.04 3.17
CA ASP A 17 11.26 4.25 3.93
C ASP A 17 11.86 5.61 3.60
N ASN A 18 12.74 6.07 4.49
CA ASN A 18 13.56 7.25 4.25
C ASN A 18 14.86 7.14 5.06
N SER A 19 15.91 7.79 4.59
CA SER A 19 17.22 7.82 5.24
C SER A 19 17.77 9.25 5.31
N ARG A 20 18.53 9.50 6.37
CA ARG A 20 19.25 10.75 6.62
C ARG A 20 20.74 10.44 6.68
N THR A 21 21.41 10.67 5.55
CA THR A 21 22.84 10.37 5.40
C THR A 21 23.71 11.19 6.34
N ASP A 22 23.34 12.43 6.65
CA ASP A 22 24.05 13.32 7.58
C ASP A 22 24.13 12.78 9.01
N ARG A 23 23.23 11.85 9.37
CA ARG A 23 23.14 11.25 10.71
C ARG A 23 23.39 9.75 10.72
N SER A 24 23.60 9.12 9.56
CA SER A 24 23.59 7.66 9.43
C SER A 24 22.34 7.02 10.06
N GLU A 25 21.19 7.66 9.85
CA GLU A 25 19.90 7.26 10.39
C GLU A 25 18.95 6.87 9.26
N GLY A 26 18.01 5.99 9.54
CA GLY A 26 16.96 5.65 8.59
C GLY A 26 15.81 4.91 9.23
N TRP A 27 14.66 4.96 8.58
CA TRP A 27 13.47 4.26 9.03
C TRP A 27 12.76 3.59 7.87
N SER A 28 11.98 2.55 8.19
CA SER A 28 11.01 1.93 7.29
C SER A 28 9.70 1.64 8.01
N VAL A 29 8.61 1.64 7.26
CA VAL A 29 7.28 1.21 7.69
C VAL A 29 6.78 0.20 6.68
N LEU A 30 6.33 -0.96 7.17
CA LEU A 30 5.73 -2.03 6.37
C LEU A 30 4.29 -2.25 6.82
N VAL A 31 3.36 -2.14 5.87
CA VAL A 31 1.96 -2.53 6.05
C VAL A 31 1.74 -3.84 5.31
N SER A 32 1.08 -4.80 5.95
CA SER A 32 0.70 -6.08 5.34
C SER A 32 -0.74 -6.42 5.66
N GLY A 33 -1.44 -7.01 4.70
CA GLY A 33 -2.76 -7.56 4.93
C GLY A 33 -3.50 -7.92 3.64
N PRO A 34 -4.78 -8.32 3.77
CA PRO A 34 -5.62 -8.62 2.61
C PRO A 34 -5.73 -7.41 1.70
N SER A 35 -5.78 -7.66 0.39
CA SER A 35 -5.97 -6.62 -0.61
C SER A 35 -7.21 -6.88 -1.46
N SER A 36 -7.88 -5.81 -1.85
CA SER A 36 -9.10 -5.86 -2.64
C SER A 36 -9.13 -4.73 -3.66
N HIS A 37 -9.86 -4.91 -4.75
CA HIS A 37 -10.15 -3.82 -5.67
C HIS A 37 -11.05 -2.79 -4.99
N VAL A 38 -10.81 -1.51 -5.27
CA VAL A 38 -11.77 -0.46 -4.91
C VAL A 38 -12.82 -0.41 -6.01
N LEU A 39 -14.07 -0.72 -5.65
CA LEU A 39 -15.21 -0.73 -6.58
C LEU A 39 -16.26 0.33 -6.25
N ASP A 40 -16.12 0.99 -5.10
CA ASP A 40 -17.03 2.04 -4.65
C ASP A 40 -16.88 3.29 -5.53
N PRO A 41 -17.94 3.70 -6.28
CA PRO A 41 -17.87 4.83 -7.20
C PRO A 41 -17.52 6.17 -6.54
N ASP A 42 -18.00 6.42 -5.33
CA ASP A 42 -17.74 7.68 -4.63
C ASP A 42 -16.26 7.75 -4.22
N MET A 43 -15.74 6.65 -3.68
CA MET A 43 -14.31 6.53 -3.36
C MET A 43 -13.43 6.64 -4.60
N LEU A 44 -13.83 6.03 -5.73
CA LEU A 44 -13.06 6.14 -6.98
C LEU A 44 -13.02 7.59 -7.48
N THR A 45 -14.12 8.33 -7.35
CA THR A 45 -14.18 9.75 -7.70
C THR A 45 -13.19 10.57 -6.89
N ASP A 46 -13.15 10.37 -5.57
CA ASP A 46 -12.22 11.08 -4.67
C ASP A 46 -10.74 10.75 -4.95
N LEU A 47 -10.45 9.46 -5.21
CA LEU A 47 -9.09 8.99 -5.49
C LEU A 47 -8.54 9.59 -6.77
N TRP A 48 -9.35 9.65 -7.84
CA TRP A 48 -8.96 10.29 -9.10
C TRP A 48 -8.89 11.81 -9.00
N GLY A 49 -9.76 12.41 -8.19
CA GLY A 49 -9.96 13.85 -8.19
C GLY A 49 -8.90 14.65 -7.43
N GLN A 50 -8.39 14.11 -6.30
CA GLN A 50 -7.66 14.98 -5.35
C GLN A 50 -6.50 14.31 -4.59
N THR A 51 -6.45 12.98 -4.52
CA THR A 51 -5.60 12.32 -3.51
C THR A 51 -4.39 11.60 -4.09
N MET A 52 -4.44 11.16 -5.35
CA MET A 52 -3.40 10.30 -5.92
C MET A 52 -2.56 11.03 -6.97
N ALA A 53 -1.24 10.87 -6.87
CA ALA A 53 -0.32 11.26 -7.92
C ALA A 53 -0.50 10.36 -9.15
N GLU A 54 -0.30 10.93 -10.33
CA GLU A 54 -0.40 10.18 -11.58
C GLU A 54 0.67 9.06 -11.62
N PRO A 55 0.29 7.81 -11.93
CA PRO A 55 1.25 6.72 -12.04
C PRO A 55 2.31 7.04 -13.11
N TRP A 56 3.58 7.02 -12.72
CA TRP A 56 4.69 7.26 -13.65
C TRP A 56 4.79 6.19 -14.75
N ALA A 57 4.27 5.00 -14.48
CA ALA A 57 4.30 3.89 -15.42
C ALA A 57 3.20 4.07 -16.47
N GLY A 58 3.59 4.04 -17.75
CA GLY A 58 2.67 4.21 -18.87
C GLY A 58 1.57 3.13 -18.97
N GLY A 59 0.58 3.42 -19.82
CA GLY A 59 -0.60 2.59 -20.09
C GLY A 59 -1.81 2.95 -19.24
N LYS A 60 -2.94 2.26 -19.46
CA LYS A 60 -4.15 2.45 -18.62
C LYS A 60 -3.90 1.87 -17.23
N ARG A 61 -3.74 2.74 -16.23
CA ARG A 61 -3.53 2.40 -14.81
C ARG A 61 -4.69 2.89 -13.96
N ASN A 62 -5.87 2.32 -14.22
CA ASN A 62 -7.11 2.77 -13.61
C ASN A 62 -7.67 1.87 -12.50
N LEU A 63 -6.89 0.88 -12.06
CA LEU A 63 -7.27 -0.01 -10.98
C LEU A 63 -6.66 0.46 -9.66
N PHE A 64 -7.52 0.76 -8.70
CA PHE A 64 -7.10 0.99 -7.31
C PHE A 64 -7.20 -0.31 -6.51
N ILE A 65 -6.13 -0.59 -5.77
CA ILE A 65 -6.05 -1.71 -4.83
C ILE A 65 -6.00 -1.12 -3.42
N ARG A 66 -6.97 -1.50 -2.58
CA ARG A 66 -6.96 -1.21 -1.15
C ARG A 66 -6.22 -2.33 -0.44
N ILE A 67 -5.24 -1.99 0.37
CA ILE A 67 -4.63 -2.89 1.35
C ILE A 67 -5.34 -2.64 2.69
N HIS A 68 -5.97 -3.67 3.24
CA HIS A 68 -6.55 -3.63 4.58
C HIS A 68 -5.41 -3.90 5.57
N ALA A 69 -4.96 -2.86 6.27
CA ALA A 69 -3.80 -2.92 7.16
C ALA A 69 -4.08 -3.86 8.35
N ALA A 70 -3.69 -5.13 8.21
CA ALA A 70 -3.82 -6.14 9.25
C ALA A 70 -2.62 -6.10 10.21
N THR A 71 -1.43 -5.87 9.67
CA THR A 71 -0.19 -5.70 10.43
C THR A 71 0.53 -4.46 9.95
N VAL A 72 1.01 -3.65 10.89
CA VAL A 72 1.87 -2.49 10.64
C VAL A 72 3.12 -2.66 11.50
N THR A 73 4.29 -2.70 10.86
CA THR A 73 5.58 -2.71 11.57
C THR A 73 6.41 -1.50 11.16
N GLY A 74 7.28 -1.07 12.08
CA GLY A 74 8.23 -0.01 11.85
C GLY A 74 9.62 -0.44 12.32
N ARG A 75 10.65 0.02 11.61
CA ARG A 75 12.04 -0.13 12.02
C ARG A 75 12.72 1.22 11.93
N HIS A 76 13.36 1.65 13.01
CA HIS A 76 14.27 2.80 13.01
C HIS A 76 15.67 2.28 13.31
N VAL A 77 16.65 2.74 12.54
CA VAL A 77 18.07 2.37 12.69
C VAL A 77 18.92 3.63 12.75
N HIS A 78 19.89 3.63 13.66
CA HIS A 78 20.89 4.68 13.83
C HIS A 78 22.19 4.05 14.33
N LEU A 79 23.31 4.77 14.18
CA LEU A 79 24.55 4.37 14.84
C LEU A 79 24.40 4.54 16.35
N ALA A 80 24.95 3.61 17.13
CA ALA A 80 24.94 3.65 18.58
C ALA A 80 25.81 4.81 19.13
#